data_AF-A0A0N0H1Z4-F1
#
_entry.id   AF-A0A0N0H1Z4-F1
#
_cell.length_a   1.000
_cell.length_b   1.000
_cell.length_c   1.000
_cell.angle_alpha   90.00
_cell.angle_beta   90.00
_cell.angle_gamma   90.00
#
_symmetry.space_group_name_H-M   'P 1'
#
loop_
_entity.id
_entity.type
_entity.pdbx_description
1 polymer ?
#
loop_
_entity_poly.entity_id
_entity_poly.type
_entity_poly.pdbx_seq_one_letter_code
_entity_poly.pdbx_strand_id
1 'polypeptide(L)'
;MKETRMAEPTTHPWYRFIDDDIERRTRAGVGFTNLISPRPYALDPETFQGFVDRNALIREFQRITRDVFLASLHGEADPAIADTVLAGQPPERGREYHLKLTERHLALPLYFRTDEPAPGAIAEVQCPASGWEIADQAHALYRAFPDDFDPVERTFDPLIDNLAASLRARFGDGLVIHHLTGNASRPHGVHYTVQRLREAGIRHFAWDAVHWKDCGFVRAHEFYDLRYNGFFDQWMEACENGELFFDHPPTPLYDAKVTMAWPFWAKAREYYPDEIRGIFPHTEIITPEGFHLPDGTWMTLDEYCRLGQGRRRYYVKFGSHHPTLNWGSRAVYHTGSFSGPALRALFDRICDDTAAGHLWVAQDARLLAEPATAVSRSGEDVKFDGYTKLSAFYTPEGLAGVMAMQERARKVHGSLNTVVSAAY
;
A
#
# COMPACT_ATOMS: atom_id res chain seq x y z
N MET A 1 -5.26 19.86 -9.16
CA MET A 1 -4.95 18.96 -10.29
C MET A 1 -3.44 18.85 -10.41
N LYS A 2 -2.85 17.67 -10.23
CA LYS A 2 -1.48 17.41 -10.70
C LYS A 2 -1.53 17.51 -12.22
N GLU A 3 -0.57 18.18 -12.87
CA GLU A 3 -0.41 18.07 -14.31
C GLU A 3 -0.28 16.58 -14.66
N THR A 4 -1.26 16.06 -15.38
CA THR A 4 -1.17 14.74 -15.98
C THR A 4 -0.17 14.85 -17.12
N ARG A 5 1.10 14.57 -16.82
CA ARG A 5 2.16 14.59 -17.83
C ARG A 5 1.82 13.51 -18.86
N MET A 6 1.53 13.94 -20.09
CA MET A 6 1.34 13.01 -21.19
C MET A 6 2.60 12.18 -21.36
N ALA A 7 2.45 10.90 -21.72
CA ALA A 7 3.61 10.09 -22.00
C ALA A 7 4.35 10.65 -23.22
N GLU A 8 5.67 10.68 -23.15
CA GLU A 8 6.50 11.10 -24.27
C GLU A 8 6.34 10.08 -25.41
N PRO A 9 6.22 10.51 -26.68
CA PRO A 9 6.09 9.59 -27.81
C PRO A 9 7.22 8.54 -27.81
N THR A 10 6.88 7.29 -28.08
CA THR A 10 7.83 6.17 -28.11
C THR A 10 7.76 5.42 -29.44
N THR A 11 8.91 4.92 -29.88
CA THR A 11 9.03 3.97 -30.99
C THR A 11 9.30 2.55 -30.50
N HIS A 12 9.54 2.35 -29.20
CA HIS A 12 9.85 1.04 -28.64
C HIS A 12 8.59 0.16 -28.60
N PRO A 13 8.62 -1.07 -29.13
CA PRO A 13 7.42 -1.92 -29.26
C PRO A 13 6.75 -2.19 -27.92
N TRP A 14 7.51 -2.44 -26.85
CA TRP A 14 6.96 -2.72 -25.51
C TRP A 14 6.15 -1.56 -24.95
N TYR A 15 6.66 -0.34 -25.08
CA TYR A 15 5.98 0.84 -24.56
C TYR A 15 4.76 1.20 -25.40
N ARG A 16 4.83 1.07 -26.72
CA ARG A 16 3.65 1.23 -27.60
C ARG A 16 2.55 0.25 -27.23
N PHE A 17 2.89 -1.02 -27.03
CA PHE A 17 1.93 -2.04 -26.63
C PHE A 17 1.19 -1.65 -25.35
N ILE A 18 1.90 -1.25 -24.29
CA ILE A 18 1.27 -0.86 -23.03
C ILE A 18 0.49 0.46 -23.18
N ASP A 19 1.04 1.44 -23.90
CA ASP A 19 0.37 2.74 -24.09
C ASP A 19 -0.94 2.58 -24.87
N ASP A 20 -0.94 1.82 -25.97
CA ASP A 20 -2.13 1.52 -26.77
C ASP A 20 -3.18 0.79 -25.91
N ASP A 21 -2.73 -0.12 -25.05
CA ASP A 21 -3.58 -0.87 -24.14
C ASP A 21 -4.22 0.03 -23.07
N ILE A 22 -3.45 0.97 -22.51
CA ILE A 22 -3.95 1.98 -21.56
C ILE A 22 -4.92 2.94 -22.25
N GLU A 23 -4.55 3.48 -23.42
CA GLU A 23 -5.36 4.46 -24.15
C GLU A 23 -6.70 3.85 -24.54
N ARG A 24 -6.70 2.63 -25.08
CA ARG A 24 -7.91 1.90 -25.47
C ARG A 24 -8.91 1.77 -24.32
N ARG A 25 -8.44 1.49 -23.10
CA ARG A 25 -9.30 1.28 -21.93
C ARG A 25 -9.67 2.58 -21.23
N THR A 26 -8.69 3.42 -20.96
CA THR A 26 -8.88 4.61 -20.11
C THR A 26 -9.35 5.83 -20.89
N ARG A 27 -9.19 5.83 -22.23
CA ARG A 27 -9.36 7.01 -23.10
C ARG A 27 -8.55 8.22 -22.65
N ALA A 28 -7.46 7.97 -21.93
CA ALA A 28 -6.57 8.99 -21.40
C ALA A 28 -5.21 8.84 -22.09
N GLY A 29 -4.60 9.95 -22.51
CA GLY A 29 -3.24 9.99 -23.07
C GLY A 29 -2.13 9.79 -22.04
N VAL A 30 -2.40 8.98 -21.01
CA VAL A 30 -1.49 8.71 -19.89
C VAL A 30 -0.81 7.37 -20.16
N GLY A 31 0.34 7.40 -20.82
CA GLY A 31 1.10 6.18 -21.09
C GLY A 31 1.87 5.65 -19.87
N PHE A 32 2.57 4.53 -20.08
CA PHE A 32 3.42 3.88 -19.09
C PHE A 32 4.67 4.69 -18.81
N THR A 33 4.82 5.12 -17.57
CA THR A 33 5.88 6.07 -17.17
C THR A 33 7.16 5.42 -16.66
N ASN A 34 7.10 4.14 -16.26
CA ASN A 34 8.21 3.47 -15.61
C ASN A 34 9.22 2.90 -16.64
N LEU A 35 10.41 2.55 -16.17
CA LEU A 35 11.36 1.76 -16.94
C LEU A 35 10.91 0.30 -16.96
N ILE A 36 11.03 -0.38 -18.09
CA ILE A 36 10.63 -1.78 -18.23
C ILE A 36 11.86 -2.67 -18.11
N SER A 37 11.84 -3.64 -17.20
CA SER A 37 12.91 -4.64 -17.17
C SER A 37 12.84 -5.55 -18.40
N PRO A 38 13.97 -5.81 -19.10
CA PRO A 38 14.02 -6.77 -20.22
C PRO A 38 13.90 -8.22 -19.76
N ARG A 39 13.70 -8.45 -18.45
CA ARG A 39 13.48 -9.78 -17.87
C ARG A 39 12.51 -9.65 -16.69
N PRO A 40 11.61 -10.61 -16.51
CA PRO A 40 10.90 -10.74 -15.25
C PRO A 40 11.86 -10.89 -14.07
N TYR A 41 11.43 -10.45 -12.87
CA TYR A 41 12.24 -10.62 -11.67
C TYR A 41 12.13 -12.07 -11.19
N ALA A 42 13.25 -12.76 -11.06
CA ALA A 42 13.27 -14.14 -10.59
C ALA A 42 13.19 -14.18 -9.06
N LEU A 43 12.15 -14.82 -8.53
CA LEU A 43 12.06 -15.19 -7.12
C LEU A 43 12.58 -16.61 -6.95
N ASP A 44 13.49 -16.80 -6.00
CA ASP A 44 13.83 -18.16 -5.61
C ASP A 44 12.60 -18.85 -4.94
N PRO A 45 12.53 -20.19 -4.97
CA PRO A 45 11.38 -20.91 -4.44
C PRO A 45 11.08 -20.64 -2.96
N GLU A 46 12.09 -20.36 -2.13
CA GLU A 46 11.94 -20.08 -0.70
C GLU A 46 11.32 -18.70 -0.51
N THR A 47 11.81 -17.68 -1.22
CA THR A 47 11.24 -16.33 -1.20
C THR A 47 9.78 -16.33 -1.66
N PHE A 48 9.47 -17.02 -2.76
CA PHE A 48 8.11 -17.16 -3.26
C PHE A 48 7.19 -17.81 -2.22
N GLN A 49 7.61 -18.95 -1.65
CA GLN A 49 6.83 -19.65 -0.64
C GLN A 49 6.63 -18.77 0.60
N GLY A 50 7.64 -17.98 0.98
CA GLY A 50 7.52 -17.00 2.05
C GLY A 50 6.40 -15.99 1.83
N PHE A 51 6.18 -15.50 0.60
CA PHE A 51 5.02 -14.62 0.32
C PHE A 51 3.69 -15.34 0.50
N VAL A 52 3.61 -16.60 0.07
CA VAL A 52 2.41 -17.43 0.24
C VAL A 52 2.10 -17.64 1.72
N ASP A 53 3.09 -18.06 2.50
CA ASP A 53 2.93 -18.41 3.91
C ASP A 53 2.62 -17.19 4.78
N ARG A 54 3.22 -16.03 4.47
CA ARG A 54 2.98 -14.78 5.21
C ARG A 54 1.54 -14.28 5.11
N ASN A 55 0.74 -14.70 4.14
CA ASN A 55 -0.65 -14.27 4.02
C ASN A 55 -1.44 -14.54 5.32
N ALA A 56 -1.30 -15.73 5.90
CA ALA A 56 -1.99 -16.07 7.15
C ALA A 56 -1.57 -15.17 8.32
N LEU A 57 -0.28 -14.85 8.42
CA LEU A 57 0.25 -13.93 9.44
C LEU A 57 -0.24 -12.50 9.23
N ILE A 58 -0.32 -12.02 7.99
CA ILE A 58 -0.85 -10.67 7.69
C ILE A 58 -2.33 -10.57 8.06
N ARG A 59 -3.13 -11.60 7.75
CA ARG A 59 -4.55 -11.67 8.14
C ARG A 59 -4.72 -11.66 9.65
N GLU A 60 -3.89 -12.41 10.36
CA GLU A 60 -3.90 -12.45 11.82
C GLU A 60 -3.47 -11.10 12.41
N PHE A 61 -2.46 -10.44 11.84
CA PHE A 61 -2.08 -9.08 12.20
C PHE A 61 -3.26 -8.10 12.04
N GLN A 62 -3.98 -8.15 10.91
CA GLN A 62 -5.15 -7.30 10.68
C GLN A 62 -6.23 -7.54 11.74
N ARG A 63 -6.50 -8.81 12.07
CA ARG A 63 -7.48 -9.20 13.09
C ARG A 63 -7.08 -8.71 14.48
N ILE A 64 -5.86 -8.99 14.93
CA ILE A 64 -5.35 -8.51 16.24
C ILE A 64 -5.42 -6.98 16.29
N THR A 65 -4.99 -6.30 15.24
CA THR A 65 -5.00 -4.84 15.19
C THR A 65 -6.41 -4.26 15.33
N ARG A 66 -7.41 -4.85 14.66
CA ARG A 66 -8.83 -4.50 14.86
C ARG A 66 -9.28 -4.75 16.29
N ASP A 67 -9.04 -5.95 16.80
CA ASP A 67 -9.57 -6.38 18.10
C ASP A 67 -8.98 -5.53 19.23
N VAL A 68 -7.68 -5.23 19.19
CA VAL A 68 -7.00 -4.35 20.17
C VAL A 68 -7.47 -2.90 20.03
N PHE A 69 -7.70 -2.41 18.81
CA PHE A 69 -8.28 -1.08 18.59
C PHE A 69 -9.67 -0.97 19.24
N LEU A 70 -10.54 -1.97 19.05
CA LEU A 70 -11.87 -2.01 19.65
C LEU A 70 -11.80 -2.13 21.17
N ALA A 71 -10.94 -3.00 21.70
CA ALA A 71 -10.72 -3.12 23.14
C ALA A 71 -10.30 -1.77 23.76
N SER A 72 -9.41 -1.03 23.10
CA SER A 72 -9.00 0.32 23.52
C SER A 72 -10.15 1.35 23.44
N LEU A 73 -11.03 1.23 22.45
CA LEU A 73 -12.26 2.04 22.35
C LEU A 73 -13.28 1.71 23.44
N HIS A 74 -13.36 0.47 23.89
CA HIS A 74 -14.28 0.03 24.94
C HIS A 74 -13.70 0.15 26.36
N GLY A 75 -12.43 0.54 26.49
CA GLY A 75 -11.75 0.68 27.79
C GLY A 75 -11.23 -0.64 28.37
N GLU A 76 -11.11 -1.67 27.54
CA GLU A 76 -10.61 -3.01 27.87
C GLU A 76 -9.10 -3.13 27.63
N ALA A 77 -8.51 -2.22 26.86
CA ALA A 77 -7.07 -2.08 26.64
C ALA A 77 -6.62 -0.62 26.87
N ASP A 78 -5.31 -0.34 26.84
CA ASP A 78 -4.77 1.01 27.06
C ASP A 78 -5.40 2.01 26.06
N PRO A 79 -6.04 3.11 26.52
CA PRO A 79 -6.75 4.04 25.65
C PRO A 79 -5.83 4.74 24.63
N ALA A 80 -4.53 4.82 24.93
CA ALA A 80 -3.56 5.45 24.04
C ALA A 80 -3.43 4.70 22.70
N ILE A 81 -3.81 3.41 22.64
CA ILE A 81 -3.78 2.64 21.40
C ILE A 81 -4.76 3.23 20.38
N ALA A 82 -6.04 3.38 20.74
CA ALA A 82 -7.03 4.01 19.88
C ALA A 82 -6.67 5.47 19.58
N ASP A 83 -6.12 6.19 20.56
CA ASP A 83 -5.70 7.58 20.37
C ASP A 83 -4.58 7.71 19.34
N THR A 84 -3.71 6.70 19.15
CA THR A 84 -2.68 6.77 18.09
C THR A 84 -3.27 6.89 16.69
N VAL A 85 -4.49 6.40 16.48
CA VAL A 85 -5.21 6.44 15.20
C VAL A 85 -6.21 7.61 15.15
N LEU A 86 -6.85 7.93 16.28
CA LEU A 86 -7.98 8.87 16.35
C LEU A 86 -7.63 10.26 16.89
N ALA A 87 -6.44 10.48 17.43
CA ALA A 87 -6.04 11.79 17.91
C ALA A 87 -6.20 12.86 16.82
N GLY A 88 -6.78 14.01 17.21
CA GLY A 88 -7.06 15.12 16.31
C GLY A 88 -8.23 14.92 15.34
N GLN A 89 -8.94 13.78 15.38
CA GLN A 89 -10.14 13.58 14.56
C GLN A 89 -11.36 14.30 15.16
N PRO A 90 -12.21 14.94 14.35
CA PRO A 90 -13.45 15.53 14.83
C PRO A 90 -14.46 14.44 15.23
N PRO A 91 -15.47 14.72 16.09
CA PRO A 91 -16.38 13.70 16.64
C PRO A 91 -17.01 12.77 15.60
N GLU A 92 -17.40 13.30 14.44
CA GLU A 92 -17.98 12.57 13.32
C GLU A 92 -17.03 11.57 12.64
N ARG A 93 -15.75 11.55 13.01
CA ARG A 93 -14.72 10.59 12.57
C ARG A 93 -13.84 10.11 13.72
N GLY A 94 -14.15 10.52 14.94
CA GLY A 94 -13.39 10.22 16.15
C GLY A 94 -13.97 9.02 16.88
N ARG A 95 -13.79 9.01 18.20
CA ARG A 95 -14.18 7.89 19.07
C ARG A 95 -15.66 7.53 18.96
N GLU A 96 -16.56 8.52 18.99
CA GLU A 96 -18.01 8.30 18.97
C GLU A 96 -18.51 7.63 17.69
N TYR A 97 -17.91 7.96 16.55
CA TYR A 97 -18.21 7.30 15.28
C TYR A 97 -17.79 5.82 15.33
N HIS A 98 -16.56 5.55 15.77
CA HIS A 98 -16.02 4.19 15.78
C HIS A 98 -16.74 3.26 16.77
N LEU A 99 -17.23 3.79 17.90
CA LEU A 99 -18.03 3.03 18.86
C LEU A 99 -19.40 2.57 18.32
N LYS A 100 -19.87 3.16 17.22
CA LYS A 100 -21.15 2.79 16.58
C LYS A 100 -20.99 1.77 15.47
N LEU A 101 -19.75 1.46 15.08
CA LEU A 101 -19.47 0.49 14.03
C LEU A 101 -19.80 -0.92 14.53
N THR A 102 -20.33 -1.73 13.64
CA THR A 102 -20.70 -3.12 13.91
C THR A 102 -19.65 -4.07 13.34
N GLU A 103 -19.76 -5.36 13.65
CA GLU A 103 -18.86 -6.38 13.13
C GLU A 103 -18.82 -6.39 11.59
N ARG A 104 -19.96 -6.14 10.93
CA ARG A 104 -20.05 -6.07 9.46
C ARG A 104 -19.26 -4.90 8.89
N HIS A 105 -19.39 -3.72 9.50
CA HIS A 105 -18.59 -2.56 9.13
C HIS A 105 -17.10 -2.81 9.34
N LEU A 106 -16.74 -3.56 10.39
CA LEU A 106 -15.36 -3.81 10.80
C LEU A 106 -14.79 -5.13 10.22
N ALA A 107 -15.36 -5.60 9.11
CA ALA A 107 -14.80 -6.72 8.37
C ALA A 107 -13.35 -6.40 7.94
N LEU A 108 -12.50 -7.43 7.90
CA LEU A 108 -11.10 -7.26 7.53
C LEU A 108 -10.97 -6.86 6.04
N PRO A 109 -9.94 -6.09 5.67
CA PRO A 109 -9.75 -5.70 4.27
C PRO A 109 -9.65 -6.93 3.35
N LEU A 110 -10.38 -7.00 2.23
CA LEU A 110 -10.34 -8.21 1.38
C LEU A 110 -9.12 -8.24 0.47
N TYR A 111 -8.87 -7.13 -0.22
CA TYR A 111 -7.79 -7.01 -1.18
C TYR A 111 -6.76 -6.00 -0.70
N PHE A 112 -5.51 -6.41 -0.62
CA PHE A 112 -4.44 -5.57 -0.12
C PHE A 112 -3.12 -5.84 -0.83
N ARG A 113 -2.14 -4.98 -0.58
CA ARG A 113 -0.76 -5.14 -1.04
C ARG A 113 0.19 -4.93 0.11
N THR A 114 1.27 -5.71 0.15
CA THR A 114 2.43 -5.40 1.00
C THR A 114 3.54 -4.77 0.19
N ASP A 115 4.30 -3.87 0.80
CA ASP A 115 5.54 -3.35 0.24
C ASP A 115 6.72 -3.86 1.10
N GLU A 116 7.57 -4.69 0.49
CA GLU A 116 8.70 -5.37 1.13
C GLU A 116 10.04 -4.87 0.53
N PRO A 117 10.77 -3.93 1.18
CA PRO A 117 12.10 -3.49 0.74
C PRO A 117 13.19 -4.58 0.82
N ALA A 118 12.87 -5.72 1.42
CA ALA A 118 13.60 -6.98 1.34
C ALA A 118 12.60 -8.12 1.60
N PRO A 119 12.80 -9.33 1.04
CA PRO A 119 11.94 -10.48 1.32
C PRO A 119 11.69 -10.68 2.81
N GLY A 120 10.42 -10.80 3.20
CA GLY A 120 10.01 -11.03 4.59
C GLY A 120 9.99 -9.78 5.48
N ALA A 121 10.36 -8.61 4.96
CA ALA A 121 10.41 -7.36 5.72
C ALA A 121 9.28 -6.41 5.28
N ILE A 122 8.06 -6.58 5.78
CA ILE A 122 6.90 -5.78 5.38
C ILE A 122 7.01 -4.36 5.94
N ALA A 123 7.25 -3.38 5.07
CA ALA A 123 7.37 -1.98 5.46
C ALA A 123 6.03 -1.24 5.49
N GLU A 124 5.03 -1.74 4.77
CA GLU A 124 3.69 -1.18 4.65
C GLU A 124 2.68 -2.25 4.19
N VAL A 125 1.47 -2.23 4.75
CA VAL A 125 0.29 -2.96 4.26
C VAL A 125 -0.71 -1.92 3.77
N GLN A 126 -1.20 -2.03 2.54
CA GLN A 126 -2.07 -1.03 1.90
C GLN A 126 -3.39 -1.63 1.44
N CYS A 127 -4.50 -1.00 1.80
CA CYS A 127 -5.84 -1.56 1.67
C CYS A 127 -6.85 -0.53 1.13
N PRO A 128 -7.36 -0.65 -0.11
CA PRO A 128 -6.77 -1.32 -1.24
C PRO A 128 -5.57 -0.53 -1.75
N ALA A 129 -4.55 -1.23 -2.19
CA ALA A 129 -3.36 -0.57 -2.73
C ALA A 129 -3.56 -0.11 -4.19
N SER A 130 -2.75 0.86 -4.62
CA SER A 130 -2.53 1.16 -6.04
C SER A 130 -1.58 0.14 -6.68
N GLY A 131 -1.29 0.26 -7.98
CA GLY A 131 -0.25 -0.52 -8.65
C GLY A 131 -0.71 -1.90 -9.16
N TRP A 132 -1.97 -2.28 -8.94
CA TRP A 132 -2.55 -3.48 -9.53
C TRP A 132 -2.48 -3.43 -11.07
N GLU A 133 -2.74 -2.25 -11.63
CA GLU A 133 -2.64 -2.00 -13.07
C GLU A 133 -1.22 -2.15 -13.61
N ILE A 134 -0.21 -1.75 -12.82
CA ILE A 134 1.19 -1.79 -13.25
C ILE A 134 1.64 -3.24 -13.35
N ALA A 135 1.31 -4.03 -12.32
CA ALA A 135 1.60 -5.45 -12.31
C ALA A 135 0.89 -6.17 -13.47
N ASP A 136 -0.41 -5.91 -13.68
CA ASP A 136 -1.19 -6.49 -14.79
C ASP A 136 -0.58 -6.14 -16.16
N GLN A 137 -0.18 -4.88 -16.37
CA GLN A 137 0.46 -4.41 -17.60
C GLN A 137 1.83 -5.08 -17.83
N ALA A 138 2.64 -5.24 -16.78
CA ALA A 138 3.92 -5.94 -16.87
C ALA A 138 3.72 -7.43 -17.23
N HIS A 139 2.74 -8.11 -16.62
CA HIS A 139 2.39 -9.48 -16.97
C HIS A 139 1.91 -9.58 -18.43
N ALA A 140 1.04 -8.67 -18.86
CA ALA A 140 0.53 -8.64 -20.24
C ALA A 140 1.65 -8.43 -21.26
N LEU A 141 2.60 -7.54 -20.98
CA LEU A 141 3.76 -7.32 -21.83
C LEU A 141 4.58 -8.60 -22.00
N TYR A 142 4.96 -9.24 -20.90
CA TYR A 142 5.80 -10.44 -20.96
C TYR A 142 5.13 -11.60 -21.71
N ARG A 143 3.80 -11.69 -21.64
CA ARG A 143 3.02 -12.68 -22.42
C ARG A 143 2.89 -12.31 -23.90
N ALA A 144 2.88 -11.04 -24.24
CA ALA A 144 2.72 -10.57 -25.61
C ALA A 144 4.01 -10.69 -26.45
N PHE A 145 5.18 -10.61 -25.81
CA PHE A 145 6.48 -10.72 -26.48
C PHE A 145 7.35 -11.82 -25.85
N PRO A 146 6.90 -13.08 -25.81
CA PRO A 146 7.60 -14.15 -25.10
C PRO A 146 9.02 -14.41 -25.64
N ASP A 147 9.27 -14.12 -26.92
CA ASP A 147 10.58 -14.29 -27.56
C ASP A 147 11.57 -13.15 -27.22
N ASP A 148 11.08 -12.03 -26.70
CA ASP A 148 11.90 -10.88 -26.29
C ASP A 148 12.43 -11.03 -24.86
N PHE A 149 11.87 -11.96 -24.08
CA PHE A 149 12.14 -12.14 -22.66
C PHE A 149 12.67 -13.55 -22.37
N ASP A 150 13.45 -13.69 -21.30
CA ASP A 150 13.89 -15.02 -20.85
C ASP A 150 12.66 -15.85 -20.40
N PRO A 151 12.65 -17.17 -20.68
CA PRO A 151 11.56 -18.04 -20.26
C PRO A 151 11.46 -18.08 -18.74
N VAL A 152 10.23 -18.10 -18.24
CA VAL A 152 9.92 -18.16 -16.81
C VAL A 152 9.34 -19.52 -16.46
N GLU A 153 9.84 -20.13 -15.39
CA GLU A 153 9.36 -21.44 -14.93
C GLU A 153 7.95 -21.35 -14.32
N ARG A 154 7.59 -20.18 -13.80
CA ARG A 154 6.31 -19.92 -13.13
C ARG A 154 5.70 -18.65 -13.69
N THR A 155 4.38 -18.63 -13.78
CA THR A 155 3.63 -17.43 -14.13
C THR A 155 2.44 -17.28 -13.21
N PHE A 156 2.17 -16.04 -12.81
CA PHE A 156 0.86 -15.67 -12.29
C PHE A 156 -0.10 -15.47 -13.46
N ASP A 157 -1.37 -15.77 -13.22
CA ASP A 157 -2.45 -15.24 -14.05
C ASP A 157 -2.47 -13.70 -13.98
N PRO A 158 -3.01 -13.02 -15.01
CA PRO A 158 -3.09 -11.57 -14.99
C PRO A 158 -3.77 -11.10 -13.71
N LEU A 159 -3.13 -10.15 -13.03
CA LEU A 159 -3.50 -9.82 -11.65
C LEU A 159 -4.95 -9.35 -11.53
N ILE A 160 -5.47 -8.65 -12.54
CA ILE A 160 -6.86 -8.20 -12.55
C ILE A 160 -7.84 -9.34 -12.88
N ASP A 161 -7.41 -10.36 -13.63
CA ASP A 161 -8.25 -11.54 -13.87
C ASP A 161 -8.41 -12.35 -12.57
N ASN A 162 -7.34 -12.48 -11.78
CA ASN A 162 -7.39 -13.05 -10.41
C ASN A 162 -8.34 -12.26 -9.50
N LEU A 163 -8.28 -10.92 -9.54
CA LEU A 163 -9.22 -10.06 -8.81
C LEU A 163 -10.67 -10.32 -9.25
N ALA A 164 -10.93 -10.41 -10.55
CA ALA A 164 -12.26 -10.67 -11.09
C ALA A 164 -12.80 -12.04 -10.66
N ALA A 165 -11.96 -13.08 -10.73
CA ALA A 165 -12.31 -14.43 -10.30
C ALA A 165 -12.66 -14.48 -8.80
N SER A 166 -11.84 -13.84 -7.96
CA SER A 166 -12.09 -13.72 -6.52
C SER A 166 -13.41 -13.01 -6.21
N LEU A 167 -13.68 -11.88 -6.88
CA LEU A 167 -14.92 -11.13 -6.71
C LEU A 167 -16.15 -11.96 -7.07
N ARG A 168 -16.10 -12.72 -8.18
CA ARG A 168 -17.17 -13.64 -8.58
C ARG A 168 -17.37 -14.78 -7.60
N ALA A 169 -16.29 -15.42 -7.18
CA ALA A 169 -16.36 -16.53 -6.24
C ALA A 169 -17.06 -16.14 -4.94
N ARG A 170 -16.88 -14.88 -4.52
CA ARG A 170 -17.42 -14.37 -3.25
C ARG A 170 -18.80 -13.72 -3.36
N PHE A 171 -19.07 -12.99 -4.44
CA PHE A 171 -20.27 -12.17 -4.57
C PHE A 171 -21.19 -12.56 -5.75
N GLY A 172 -20.78 -13.53 -6.56
CA GLY A 172 -21.50 -14.00 -7.74
C GLY A 172 -21.39 -13.08 -8.96
N ASP A 173 -21.96 -13.53 -10.08
CA ASP A 173 -21.88 -12.84 -11.38
C ASP A 173 -22.71 -11.55 -11.48
N GLY A 174 -23.63 -11.33 -10.52
CA GLY A 174 -24.49 -10.16 -10.46
C GLY A 174 -23.85 -8.92 -9.85
N LEU A 175 -22.61 -9.03 -9.33
CA LEU A 175 -21.97 -7.98 -8.54
C LEU A 175 -21.91 -6.63 -9.28
N VAL A 176 -22.28 -5.58 -8.57
CA VAL A 176 -22.02 -4.19 -8.95
C VAL A 176 -21.04 -3.58 -7.96
N ILE A 177 -19.98 -2.97 -8.50
CA ILE A 177 -18.92 -2.33 -7.71
C ILE A 177 -19.04 -0.82 -7.81
N HIS A 178 -18.81 -0.12 -6.71
CA HIS A 178 -18.41 1.28 -6.76
C HIS A 178 -16.94 1.42 -6.39
N HIS A 179 -16.10 1.74 -7.39
CA HIS A 179 -14.67 1.98 -7.19
C HIS A 179 -14.40 3.47 -7.15
N LEU A 180 -14.15 4.01 -5.96
CA LEU A 180 -13.82 5.42 -5.76
C LEU A 180 -12.42 5.74 -6.30
N THR A 181 -12.35 6.79 -7.13
CA THR A 181 -11.11 7.23 -7.82
C THR A 181 -10.50 8.49 -7.23
N GLY A 182 -11.21 9.18 -6.31
CA GLY A 182 -10.93 10.54 -5.84
C GLY A 182 -9.53 10.74 -5.26
N ASN A 183 -9.15 9.95 -4.25
CA ASN A 183 -7.84 10.04 -3.60
C ASN A 183 -6.90 8.89 -3.97
N ALA A 184 -7.20 8.18 -5.07
CA ALA A 184 -6.27 7.21 -5.63
C ALA A 184 -4.96 7.90 -6.06
N SER A 185 -3.82 7.34 -5.65
CA SER A 185 -2.50 7.86 -6.05
C SER A 185 -2.25 7.83 -7.56
N ARG A 186 -2.95 6.95 -8.29
CA ARG A 186 -2.95 6.83 -9.76
C ARG A 186 -4.40 6.63 -10.27
N PRO A 187 -5.20 7.70 -10.44
CA PRO A 187 -6.59 7.58 -10.87
C PRO A 187 -6.76 6.88 -12.23
N HIS A 188 -5.83 7.11 -13.17
CA HIS A 188 -5.83 6.41 -14.47
C HIS A 188 -5.61 4.90 -14.33
N GLY A 189 -4.82 4.48 -13.34
CA GLY A 189 -4.65 3.07 -13.01
C GLY A 189 -5.92 2.45 -12.45
N VAL A 190 -6.68 3.18 -11.65
CA VAL A 190 -8.01 2.74 -11.21
C VAL A 190 -8.96 2.61 -12.38
N HIS A 191 -8.97 3.57 -13.31
CA HIS A 191 -9.79 3.49 -14.53
C HIS A 191 -9.43 2.25 -15.37
N TYR A 192 -8.13 1.95 -15.49
CA TYR A 192 -7.66 0.74 -16.16
C TYR A 192 -8.22 -0.52 -15.49
N THR A 193 -8.12 -0.61 -14.16
CA THR A 193 -8.67 -1.74 -13.39
C THR A 193 -10.18 -1.88 -13.57
N VAL A 194 -10.94 -0.78 -13.45
CA VAL A 194 -12.40 -0.79 -13.67
C VAL A 194 -12.74 -1.34 -15.05
N GLN A 195 -12.04 -0.91 -16.10
CA GLN A 195 -12.32 -1.37 -17.46
C GLN A 195 -11.99 -2.84 -17.67
N ARG A 196 -10.87 -3.32 -17.13
CA ARG A 196 -10.52 -4.76 -17.15
C ARG A 196 -11.56 -5.61 -16.41
N LEU A 197 -12.05 -5.16 -15.25
CA LEU A 197 -13.12 -5.84 -14.52
C LEU A 197 -14.46 -5.82 -15.32
N ARG A 198 -14.76 -4.72 -16.01
CA ARG A 198 -15.93 -4.62 -16.91
C ARG A 198 -15.83 -5.57 -18.10
N GLU A 199 -14.66 -5.67 -18.72
CA GLU A 199 -14.37 -6.66 -19.78
C GLU A 199 -14.55 -8.09 -19.29
N ALA A 200 -14.18 -8.34 -18.03
CA ALA A 200 -14.43 -9.63 -17.42
C ALA A 200 -15.94 -9.87 -17.21
N GLY A 201 -16.78 -8.83 -17.14
CA GLY A 201 -18.24 -8.92 -16.94
C GLY A 201 -18.74 -8.36 -15.60
N ILE A 202 -17.90 -7.67 -14.83
CA ILE A 202 -18.27 -7.07 -13.54
C ILE A 202 -18.75 -5.62 -13.75
N ARG A 203 -19.98 -5.34 -13.33
CA ARG A 203 -20.61 -4.04 -13.52
C ARG A 203 -20.09 -3.02 -12.51
N HIS A 204 -19.99 -1.77 -12.94
CA HIS A 204 -19.50 -0.66 -12.12
C HIS A 204 -20.47 0.52 -12.11
N PHE A 205 -20.84 0.98 -10.91
CA PHE A 205 -21.55 2.24 -10.74
C PHE A 205 -20.68 3.41 -11.22
N ALA A 206 -21.33 4.42 -11.82
CA ALA A 206 -20.73 5.53 -12.57
C ALA A 206 -20.11 5.19 -13.95
N TRP A 207 -20.08 3.90 -14.34
CA TRP A 207 -19.55 3.46 -15.65
C TRP A 207 -20.58 2.70 -16.48
N ASP A 208 -21.48 1.96 -15.82
CA ASP A 208 -22.55 1.18 -16.43
C ASP A 208 -23.93 1.75 -16.06
N ALA A 209 -24.96 1.32 -16.77
CA ALA A 209 -26.36 1.69 -16.51
C ALA A 209 -26.92 0.96 -15.28
N VAL A 210 -26.36 1.26 -14.11
CA VAL A 210 -26.72 0.72 -12.79
C VAL A 210 -26.87 1.85 -11.77
N HIS A 211 -27.60 1.61 -10.70
CA HIS A 211 -27.85 2.58 -9.64
C HIS A 211 -26.91 2.35 -8.45
N TRP A 212 -26.65 3.39 -7.64
CA TRP A 212 -25.80 3.26 -6.44
C TRP A 212 -26.33 2.25 -5.42
N LYS A 213 -27.64 1.97 -5.46
CA LYS A 213 -28.34 0.98 -4.62
C LYS A 213 -28.07 -0.45 -5.04
N ASP A 214 -27.62 -0.66 -6.28
CA ASP A 214 -27.31 -1.99 -6.79
C ASP A 214 -25.91 -2.45 -6.35
N CYS A 215 -25.10 -1.54 -5.79
CA CYS A 215 -23.74 -1.81 -5.34
C CYS A 215 -23.72 -2.80 -4.18
N GLY A 216 -23.15 -3.99 -4.42
CA GLY A 216 -22.85 -4.97 -3.37
C GLY A 216 -21.43 -4.86 -2.82
N PHE A 217 -20.58 -4.04 -3.45
CA PHE A 217 -19.18 -3.89 -3.07
C PHE A 217 -18.67 -2.47 -3.30
N VAL A 218 -18.02 -1.89 -2.29
CA VAL A 218 -17.41 -0.55 -2.38
C VAL A 218 -15.91 -0.66 -2.16
N ARG A 219 -15.14 -0.13 -3.11
CA ARG A 219 -13.68 -0.08 -3.07
C ARG A 219 -13.22 1.37 -3.06
N ALA A 220 -12.45 1.77 -2.06
CA ALA A 220 -11.94 3.13 -1.90
C ALA A 220 -10.51 3.07 -1.39
N HIS A 221 -9.62 3.96 -1.84
CA HIS A 221 -8.19 3.92 -1.51
C HIS A 221 -7.84 4.51 -0.14
N GLU A 222 -8.83 5.08 0.58
CA GLU A 222 -8.71 5.49 1.97
C GLU A 222 -10.10 5.65 2.63
N PHE A 223 -10.11 5.67 3.95
CA PHE A 223 -11.30 5.95 4.76
C PHE A 223 -12.00 7.27 4.41
N TYR A 224 -11.25 8.35 4.17
CA TYR A 224 -11.86 9.66 3.92
C TYR A 224 -12.59 9.71 2.58
N ASP A 225 -12.11 8.99 1.56
CA ASP A 225 -12.80 8.85 0.27
C ASP A 225 -14.21 8.28 0.47
N LEU A 226 -14.36 7.30 1.35
CA LEU A 226 -15.67 6.74 1.70
C LEU A 226 -16.58 7.82 2.29
N ARG A 227 -16.09 8.56 3.30
CA ARG A 227 -16.89 9.55 4.06
C ARG A 227 -17.28 10.78 3.25
N TYR A 228 -16.47 11.21 2.28
CA TYR A 228 -16.79 12.37 1.45
C TYR A 228 -17.75 12.04 0.31
N ASN A 229 -18.14 10.77 0.16
CA ASN A 229 -19.10 10.35 -0.83
C ASN A 229 -20.54 10.61 -0.35
N GLY A 230 -21.40 11.13 -1.24
CA GLY A 230 -22.80 11.46 -0.91
C GLY A 230 -23.70 10.25 -0.61
N PHE A 231 -23.18 9.02 -0.74
CA PHE A 231 -23.91 7.78 -0.47
C PHE A 231 -23.42 7.05 0.79
N PHE A 232 -22.49 7.65 1.56
CA PHE A 232 -21.82 6.96 2.66
C PHE A 232 -22.78 6.38 3.69
N ASP A 233 -23.73 7.19 4.18
CA ASP A 233 -24.66 6.75 5.23
C ASP A 233 -25.56 5.60 4.75
N GLN A 234 -25.97 5.61 3.48
CA GLN A 234 -26.75 4.53 2.88
C GLN A 234 -25.92 3.26 2.67
N TRP A 235 -24.63 3.37 2.36
CA TRP A 235 -23.74 2.21 2.31
C TRP A 235 -23.47 1.61 3.68
N MET A 236 -23.38 2.44 4.72
CA MET A 236 -23.31 1.95 6.10
C MET A 236 -24.57 1.14 6.44
N GLU A 237 -25.77 1.67 6.16
CA GLU A 237 -27.02 0.92 6.38
C GLU A 237 -27.08 -0.38 5.56
N ALA A 238 -26.72 -0.36 4.29
CA ALA A 238 -26.67 -1.56 3.44
C ALA A 238 -25.64 -2.59 3.95
N CYS A 239 -24.49 -2.12 4.45
CA CYS A 239 -23.47 -2.98 5.05
C CYS A 239 -23.98 -3.62 6.35
N GLU A 240 -24.65 -2.84 7.19
CA GLU A 240 -25.31 -3.33 8.39
C GLU A 240 -26.34 -4.42 8.06
N ASN A 241 -27.09 -4.27 6.98
CA ASN A 241 -28.08 -5.25 6.53
C ASN A 241 -27.47 -6.47 5.82
N GLY A 242 -26.16 -6.46 5.55
CA GLY A 242 -25.46 -7.54 4.84
C GLY A 242 -25.64 -7.50 3.31
N GLU A 243 -26.11 -6.39 2.77
CA GLU A 243 -26.35 -6.17 1.34
C GLU A 243 -25.11 -5.61 0.62
N LEU A 244 -24.19 -5.00 1.37
CA LEU A 244 -22.99 -4.34 0.85
C LEU A 244 -21.75 -4.73 1.67
N PHE A 245 -20.61 -4.83 1.00
CA PHE A 245 -19.31 -5.04 1.63
C PHE A 245 -18.32 -3.93 1.26
N PHE A 246 -17.59 -3.41 2.25
CA PHE A 246 -16.50 -2.47 2.04
C PHE A 246 -15.16 -3.22 1.89
N ASP A 247 -14.47 -3.05 0.77
CA ASP A 247 -13.14 -3.66 0.56
C ASP A 247 -12.15 -3.26 1.64
N HIS A 248 -12.13 -1.96 1.95
CA HIS A 248 -11.44 -1.37 3.08
C HIS A 248 -12.51 -0.89 4.07
N PRO A 249 -12.50 -1.40 5.32
CA PRO A 249 -13.54 -1.04 6.28
C PRO A 249 -13.54 0.48 6.52
N PRO A 250 -14.69 1.06 6.92
CA PRO A 250 -14.84 2.50 7.05
C PRO A 250 -14.23 2.99 8.38
N THR A 251 -12.93 2.73 8.55
CA THR A 251 -12.07 3.10 9.67
C THR A 251 -10.68 3.47 9.12
N PRO A 252 -9.98 4.45 9.70
CA PRO A 252 -8.61 4.76 9.33
C PRO A 252 -7.59 3.70 9.78
N LEU A 253 -8.00 2.65 10.50
CA LEU A 253 -7.08 1.68 11.12
C LEU A 253 -6.02 1.10 10.16
N TYR A 254 -6.41 0.74 8.94
CA TYR A 254 -5.51 0.10 7.96
C TYR A 254 -4.85 1.07 6.98
N ASP A 255 -5.17 2.36 7.09
CA ASP A 255 -4.52 3.46 6.38
C ASP A 255 -3.34 4.03 7.19
N ALA A 256 -3.32 3.78 8.51
CA ALA A 256 -2.32 4.34 9.44
C ALA A 256 -0.99 3.60 9.32
N LYS A 257 0.10 4.35 9.23
CA LYS A 257 1.45 3.76 9.40
C LYS A 257 1.79 3.50 10.85
N VAL A 258 1.10 4.14 11.80
CA VAL A 258 1.35 3.97 13.24
C VAL A 258 1.00 2.56 13.74
N THR A 259 0.04 1.86 13.11
CA THR A 259 -0.33 0.50 13.51
C THR A 259 0.81 -0.50 13.32
N MET A 260 1.75 -0.21 12.41
CA MET A 260 2.98 -0.98 12.23
C MET A 260 3.92 -0.91 13.43
N ALA A 261 3.75 0.08 14.32
CA ALA A 261 4.51 0.19 15.56
C ALA A 261 3.89 -0.62 16.72
N TRP A 262 2.59 -0.95 16.66
CA TRP A 262 1.89 -1.64 17.75
C TRP A 262 2.49 -3.00 18.13
N PRO A 263 3.01 -3.82 17.19
CA PRO A 263 3.69 -5.06 17.55
C PRO A 263 4.95 -4.87 18.42
N PHE A 264 5.54 -3.67 18.44
CA PHE A 264 6.78 -3.37 19.17
C PHE A 264 6.52 -2.50 20.40
N TRP A 265 5.53 -1.63 20.32
CA TRP A 265 5.22 -0.64 21.32
C TRP A 265 4.74 -1.25 22.64
N ALA A 266 5.33 -0.81 23.76
CA ALA A 266 5.10 -1.40 25.08
C ALA A 266 3.61 -1.52 25.50
N LYS A 267 2.74 -0.63 25.00
CA LYS A 267 1.30 -0.63 25.33
C LYS A 267 0.47 -1.64 24.53
N ALA A 268 0.98 -2.12 23.40
CA ALA A 268 0.25 -3.02 22.50
C ALA A 268 1.00 -4.32 22.20
N ARG A 269 2.31 -4.38 22.48
CA ARG A 269 3.19 -5.51 22.15
C ARG A 269 2.67 -6.86 22.64
N GLU A 270 2.04 -6.91 23.82
CA GLU A 270 1.56 -8.15 24.42
C GLU A 270 0.49 -8.87 23.59
N TYR A 271 -0.26 -8.15 22.75
CA TYR A 271 -1.29 -8.72 21.90
C TYR A 271 -0.74 -9.39 20.63
N TYR A 272 0.54 -9.17 20.31
CA TYR A 272 1.15 -9.64 19.07
C TYR A 272 2.16 -10.77 19.32
N PRO A 273 1.92 -11.99 18.80
CA PRO A 273 2.87 -13.09 18.83
C PRO A 273 4.22 -12.74 18.17
N ASP A 274 5.29 -13.48 18.50
CA ASP A 274 6.62 -13.27 17.91
C ASP A 274 6.63 -13.47 16.39
N GLU A 275 5.85 -14.42 15.90
CA GLU A 275 5.70 -14.73 14.48
C GLU A 275 5.13 -13.53 13.71
N ILE A 276 4.16 -12.82 14.31
CA ILE A 276 3.59 -11.59 13.73
C ILE A 276 4.57 -10.43 13.83
N ARG A 277 5.31 -10.31 14.93
CA ARG A 277 6.35 -9.27 15.05
C ARG A 277 7.48 -9.48 14.04
N GLY A 278 7.79 -10.74 13.72
CA GLY A 278 8.88 -11.14 12.83
C GLY A 278 8.68 -10.76 11.36
N ILE A 279 7.45 -10.51 10.89
CA ILE A 279 7.21 -10.12 9.48
C ILE A 279 7.41 -8.62 9.23
N PHE A 280 7.60 -7.81 10.29
CA PHE A 280 7.76 -6.37 10.20
C PHE A 280 9.16 -5.94 10.64
N PRO A 281 9.80 -4.98 9.96
CA PRO A 281 10.95 -4.30 10.55
C PRO A 281 10.53 -3.61 11.85
N HIS A 282 11.41 -3.62 12.85
CA HIS A 282 11.18 -2.94 14.13
C HIS A 282 10.74 -1.49 13.89
N THR A 283 9.59 -1.13 14.44
CA THR A 283 8.95 0.16 14.22
C THR A 283 8.51 0.73 15.55
N GLU A 284 8.94 1.96 15.87
CA GLU A 284 8.58 2.65 17.12
C GLU A 284 7.91 3.98 16.84
N ILE A 285 7.03 4.40 17.76
CA ILE A 285 6.46 5.74 17.77
C ILE A 285 7.54 6.71 18.26
N ILE A 286 7.75 7.79 17.51
CA ILE A 286 8.70 8.84 17.89
C ILE A 286 8.01 9.75 18.91
N THR A 287 8.61 9.88 20.09
CA THR A 287 8.17 10.82 21.14
C THR A 287 9.09 12.05 21.17
N PRO A 288 8.67 13.16 21.80
CA PRO A 288 9.56 14.31 22.00
C PRO A 288 10.87 13.96 22.73
N GLU A 289 10.84 12.95 23.59
CA GLU A 289 11.98 12.51 24.38
C GLU A 289 12.90 11.55 23.60
N GLY A 290 12.39 10.79 22.63
CA GLY A 290 13.13 9.75 21.92
C GLY A 290 12.30 8.56 21.45
N PHE A 291 12.97 7.45 21.22
CA PHE A 291 12.36 6.17 20.87
C PHE A 291 13.29 4.99 21.20
N HIS A 292 12.77 3.77 21.21
CA HIS A 292 13.55 2.56 21.47
C HIS A 292 14.21 2.01 20.19
N LEU A 293 15.42 1.49 20.32
CA LEU A 293 16.07 0.69 19.30
C LEU A 293 15.63 -0.79 19.40
N PRO A 294 15.90 -1.63 18.37
CA PRO A 294 15.52 -3.05 18.36
C PRO A 294 16.05 -3.87 19.55
N ASP A 295 17.16 -3.46 20.16
CA ASP A 295 17.73 -4.11 21.34
C ASP A 295 17.11 -3.63 22.66
N GLY A 296 16.10 -2.76 22.59
CA GLY A 296 15.43 -2.16 23.75
C GLY A 296 16.16 -0.93 24.31
N THR A 297 17.29 -0.51 23.73
CA THR A 297 18.00 0.70 24.17
C THR A 297 17.18 1.94 23.89
N TRP A 298 16.96 2.76 24.92
CA TRP A 298 16.37 4.09 24.75
C TRP A 298 17.36 5.05 24.08
N MET A 299 16.90 5.79 23.07
CA MET A 299 17.71 6.79 22.39
C MET A 299 16.96 8.12 22.28
N THR A 300 17.57 9.18 22.81
CA THR A 300 17.02 10.53 22.66
C THR A 300 17.22 11.05 21.23
N LEU A 301 16.37 12.00 20.81
CA LEU A 301 16.46 12.61 19.48
C LEU A 301 17.82 13.29 19.23
N ASP A 302 18.39 13.91 20.27
CA ASP A 302 19.69 14.58 20.20
C ASP A 302 20.85 13.59 20.09
N GLU A 303 20.80 12.48 20.85
CA GLU A 303 21.79 11.41 20.73
C GLU A 303 21.76 10.79 19.33
N TYR A 304 20.56 10.52 18.80
CA TYR A 304 20.39 10.01 17.46
C TYR A 304 20.97 10.97 16.39
N CYS A 305 20.75 12.28 16.55
CA CYS A 305 21.32 13.31 15.68
C CYS A 305 22.84 13.41 15.71
N ARG A 306 23.50 12.93 16.77
CA ARG A 306 24.97 12.88 16.89
C ARG A 306 25.58 11.62 16.29
N LEU A 307 24.78 10.58 15.99
CA LEU A 307 25.28 9.39 15.30
C LEU A 307 25.84 9.76 13.93
N GLY A 308 26.91 9.10 13.49
CA GLY A 308 27.38 9.22 12.10
C GLY A 308 26.32 8.72 11.12
N GLN A 309 26.27 9.28 9.90
CA GLN A 309 25.26 8.93 8.89
C GLN A 309 25.14 7.42 8.63
N GLY A 310 26.26 6.69 8.59
CA GLY A 310 26.26 5.24 8.40
C GLY A 310 25.63 4.43 9.54
N ARG A 311 25.43 5.03 10.72
CA ARG A 311 24.77 4.40 11.87
C ARG A 311 23.26 4.70 11.95
N ARG A 312 22.78 5.70 11.19
CA ARG A 312 21.37 6.11 11.13
C ARG A 312 20.65 5.25 10.08
N ARG A 313 20.01 4.19 10.53
CA ARG A 313 19.41 3.16 9.67
C ARG A 313 17.88 3.10 9.80
N TYR A 314 17.22 4.24 9.70
CA TYR A 314 15.76 4.30 9.88
C TYR A 314 15.08 5.08 8.77
N TYR A 315 13.87 4.64 8.42
CA TYR A 315 12.86 5.45 7.78
C TYR A 315 12.01 6.12 8.85
N VAL A 316 11.96 7.45 8.81
CA VAL A 316 11.03 8.24 9.60
C VAL A 316 9.82 8.53 8.73
N LYS A 317 8.64 8.09 9.17
CA LYS A 317 7.39 8.14 8.39
C LYS A 317 6.30 8.84 9.19
N PHE A 318 5.51 9.69 8.54
CA PHE A 318 4.28 10.18 9.14
C PHE A 318 3.33 9.00 9.40
N GLY A 319 2.90 8.86 10.66
CA GLY A 319 2.18 7.71 11.19
C GLY A 319 0.65 7.85 11.14
N SER A 320 0.16 9.08 11.27
CA SER A 320 -1.26 9.40 11.41
C SER A 320 -2.00 9.54 10.07
N HIS A 321 -3.25 10.00 10.14
CA HIS A 321 -4.13 10.24 9.02
C HIS A 321 -4.23 11.72 8.67
N HIS A 322 -3.55 12.13 7.60
CA HIS A 322 -3.68 13.49 7.08
C HIS A 322 -3.69 13.50 5.54
N PRO A 323 -4.80 13.89 4.88
CA PRO A 323 -4.96 13.82 3.42
C PRO A 323 -3.91 14.60 2.60
N THR A 324 -3.17 15.52 3.20
CA THR A 324 -2.10 16.25 2.48
C THR A 324 -0.69 15.69 2.71
N LEU A 325 -0.48 14.88 3.76
CA LEU A 325 0.84 14.37 4.18
C LEU A 325 1.02 12.87 3.88
N ASN A 326 -0.06 12.08 3.94
CA ASN A 326 0.00 10.62 3.77
C ASN A 326 0.39 10.19 2.35
N TRP A 327 0.19 11.08 1.36
CA TRP A 327 0.24 10.72 -0.05
C TRP A 327 1.53 11.12 -0.77
N GLY A 328 1.95 10.27 -1.70
CA GLY A 328 2.96 10.60 -2.70
C GLY A 328 4.38 10.76 -2.15
N SER A 329 4.77 9.92 -1.19
CA SER A 329 6.12 9.89 -0.63
C SER A 329 6.57 11.16 0.13
N ARG A 330 5.67 12.11 0.40
CA ARG A 330 6.02 13.45 0.92
C ARG A 330 6.58 13.47 2.34
N ALA A 331 6.18 12.52 3.17
CA ALA A 331 6.48 12.48 4.60
C ALA A 331 7.15 11.16 5.02
N VAL A 332 8.11 10.69 4.22
CA VAL A 332 8.94 9.52 4.55
C VAL A 332 10.39 9.84 4.21
N TYR A 333 11.27 9.75 5.20
CA TYR A 333 12.64 10.19 5.12
C TYR A 333 13.60 9.10 5.59
N HIS A 334 14.66 8.83 4.82
CA HIS A 334 15.74 7.96 5.26
C HIS A 334 16.75 8.78 6.08
N THR A 335 16.87 8.50 7.39
CA THR A 335 17.67 9.32 8.32
C THR A 335 19.17 9.32 8.00
N GLY A 336 19.68 8.23 7.42
CA GLY A 336 21.07 8.13 6.95
C GLY A 336 21.40 9.03 5.75
N SER A 337 20.42 9.74 5.19
CA SER A 337 20.63 10.71 4.11
C SER A 337 20.72 12.16 4.61
N PHE A 338 20.52 12.42 5.91
CA PHE A 338 20.53 13.76 6.49
C PHE A 338 21.85 14.09 7.19
N SER A 339 22.23 15.36 7.21
CA SER A 339 23.22 15.87 8.16
C SER A 339 22.64 15.89 9.58
N GLY A 340 23.46 16.07 10.63
CA GLY A 340 22.97 16.24 12.00
C GLY A 340 21.96 17.39 12.13
N PRO A 341 22.29 18.62 11.70
CA PRO A 341 21.38 19.76 11.77
C PRO A 341 20.07 19.56 10.99
N ALA A 342 20.13 18.99 9.79
CA ALA A 342 18.93 18.77 8.99
C ALA A 342 18.01 17.70 9.61
N LEU A 343 18.59 16.69 10.27
CA LEU A 343 17.82 15.70 11.02
C LEU A 343 17.18 16.27 12.28
N ARG A 344 17.87 17.16 13.00
CA ARG A 344 17.30 17.88 14.14
C ARG A 344 16.09 18.72 13.72
N ALA A 345 16.20 19.45 12.60
CA ALA A 345 15.08 20.22 12.06
C ALA A 345 13.88 19.33 11.68
N LEU A 346 14.13 18.12 11.16
CA LEU A 346 13.06 17.13 10.94
C LEU A 346 12.43 16.71 12.27
N PHE A 347 13.22 16.42 13.30
CA PHE A 347 12.69 16.06 14.62
C PHE A 347 11.94 17.20 15.31
N ASP A 348 12.36 18.46 15.14
CA ASP A 348 11.61 19.62 15.64
C ASP A 348 10.20 19.66 15.04
N ARG A 349 10.10 19.51 13.72
CA ARG A 349 8.81 19.38 13.04
C ARG A 349 7.99 18.20 13.55
N ILE A 350 8.62 17.06 13.83
CA ILE A 350 7.93 15.88 14.36
C ILE A 350 7.37 16.15 15.75
N CYS A 351 8.09 16.88 16.60
CA CYS A 351 7.59 17.30 17.90
C CYS A 351 6.39 18.26 17.76
N ASP A 352 6.47 19.22 16.84
CA ASP A 352 5.36 20.15 16.55
C ASP A 352 4.12 19.40 16.04
N ASP A 353 4.30 18.48 15.08
CA ASP A 353 3.24 17.62 14.56
C ASP A 353 2.64 16.75 15.69
N THR A 354 3.47 16.18 16.56
CA THR A 354 3.03 15.36 17.70
C THR A 354 2.22 16.17 18.69
N ALA A 355 2.63 17.40 18.99
CA ALA A 355 1.87 18.32 19.84
C ALA A 355 0.49 18.67 19.24
N ALA A 356 0.36 18.64 17.91
CA ALA A 356 -0.91 18.78 17.20
C ALA A 356 -1.72 17.47 17.08
N GLY A 357 -1.25 16.37 17.68
CA GLY A 357 -1.92 15.06 17.63
C GLY A 357 -1.55 14.20 16.42
N HIS A 358 -0.47 14.53 15.71
CA HIS A 358 0.01 13.78 14.55
C HIS A 358 1.31 13.05 14.85
N LEU A 359 1.24 11.72 14.86
CA LEU A 359 2.34 10.86 15.22
C LEU A 359 3.25 10.58 14.03
N TRP A 360 4.51 10.32 14.34
CA TRP A 360 5.51 9.81 13.41
C TRP A 360 6.09 8.50 13.95
N VAL A 361 6.55 7.65 13.04
CA VAL A 361 7.19 6.38 13.38
C VAL A 361 8.61 6.31 12.82
N ALA A 362 9.50 5.68 13.58
CA ALA A 362 10.84 5.29 13.16
C ALA A 362 10.83 3.79 12.86
N GLN A 363 10.97 3.41 11.60
CA GLN A 363 11.06 2.02 11.15
C GLN A 363 12.48 1.67 10.71
N ASP A 364 13.00 0.55 11.18
CA ASP A 364 14.31 0.03 10.77
C ASP A 364 14.41 -0.09 9.24
N ALA A 365 15.47 0.47 8.66
CA ALA A 365 15.64 0.54 7.22
C ALA A 365 16.22 -0.77 6.69
N ARG A 366 15.34 -1.62 6.15
CA ARG A 366 15.74 -2.77 5.34
C ARG A 366 15.95 -2.33 3.90
N LEU A 367 17.01 -2.86 3.29
CA LEU A 367 17.47 -2.51 1.95
C LEU A 367 17.98 -3.79 1.29
N LEU A 368 17.47 -4.08 0.10
CA LEU A 368 18.01 -5.11 -0.79
C LEU A 368 18.71 -4.41 -1.95
N ALA A 369 20.05 -4.40 -1.93
CA ALA A 369 20.85 -3.76 -2.98
C ALA A 369 21.19 -4.76 -4.08
N GLU A 370 20.80 -4.46 -5.31
CA GLU A 370 20.93 -5.37 -6.45
C GLU A 370 21.18 -4.59 -7.75
N PRO A 371 21.84 -5.21 -8.75
CA PRO A 371 21.90 -4.64 -10.08
C PRO A 371 20.51 -4.63 -10.73
N ALA A 372 20.21 -3.57 -11.45
CA ALA A 372 19.00 -3.42 -12.24
C ALA A 372 19.35 -3.15 -13.71
N THR A 373 18.57 -3.77 -14.59
CA THR A 373 18.62 -3.57 -16.03
C THR A 373 17.24 -3.17 -16.52
N ALA A 374 17.15 -2.20 -17.41
CA ALA A 374 15.90 -1.79 -18.00
C ALA A 374 16.07 -1.26 -19.41
N VAL A 375 14.97 -1.16 -20.13
CA VAL A 375 14.87 -0.48 -21.42
C VAL A 375 14.06 0.79 -21.21
N SER A 376 14.57 1.91 -21.71
CA SER A 376 13.88 3.20 -21.67
C SER A 376 12.84 3.34 -22.79
N ARG A 377 12.02 4.39 -22.72
CA ARG A 377 11.06 4.72 -23.79
C ARG A 377 11.71 5.00 -25.15
N SER A 378 12.98 5.43 -25.18
CA SER A 378 13.74 5.63 -26.43
C SER A 378 14.38 4.33 -26.94
N GLY A 379 14.25 3.22 -26.21
CA GLY A 379 14.91 1.96 -26.51
C GLY A 379 16.36 1.88 -26.03
N GLU A 380 16.78 2.79 -25.15
CA GLU A 380 18.12 2.76 -24.56
C GLU A 380 18.19 1.77 -23.40
N ASP A 381 19.27 1.01 -23.35
CA ASP A 381 19.60 0.16 -22.20
C ASP A 381 20.03 1.03 -21.01
N VAL A 382 19.35 0.84 -19.89
CA VAL A 382 19.64 1.47 -18.60
C VAL A 382 20.16 0.40 -17.65
N LYS A 383 21.34 0.64 -17.05
CA LYS A 383 21.93 -0.24 -16.03
C LYS A 383 22.36 0.58 -14.81
N PHE A 384 22.08 0.07 -13.61
CA PHE A 384 22.53 0.69 -12.37
C PHE A 384 22.50 -0.30 -11.20
N ASP A 385 23.30 -0.04 -10.17
CA ASP A 385 23.10 -0.65 -8.86
C ASP A 385 22.06 0.16 -8.10
N GLY A 386 21.02 -0.53 -7.63
CA GLY A 386 19.87 0.09 -6.99
C GLY A 386 19.39 -0.69 -5.79
N TYR A 387 18.21 -0.32 -5.33
CA TYR A 387 17.51 -1.00 -4.26
C TYR A 387 16.22 -1.59 -4.79
N THR A 388 15.89 -2.80 -4.35
CA THR A 388 14.68 -3.53 -4.74
C THR A 388 13.59 -3.32 -3.71
N LYS A 389 12.34 -3.22 -4.17
CA LYS A 389 11.12 -3.37 -3.38
C LYS A 389 10.21 -4.36 -4.07
N LEU A 390 9.74 -5.34 -3.31
CA LEU A 390 8.78 -6.33 -3.75
C LEU A 390 7.39 -5.94 -3.25
N SER A 391 6.46 -5.74 -4.18
CA SER A 391 5.07 -5.45 -3.87
C SER A 391 4.22 -6.70 -4.12
N ALA A 392 3.75 -7.36 -3.06
CA ALA A 392 2.93 -8.57 -3.16
C ALA A 392 1.44 -8.22 -3.03
N PHE A 393 0.62 -8.76 -3.91
CA PHE A 393 -0.81 -8.48 -4.01
C PHE A 393 -1.61 -9.69 -3.53
N TYR A 394 -2.56 -9.46 -2.63
CA TYR A 394 -3.32 -10.52 -1.97
C TYR A 394 -4.81 -10.39 -2.23
N THR A 395 -5.42 -11.56 -2.36
CA THR A 395 -6.86 -11.80 -2.41
C THR A 395 -7.27 -12.58 -1.16
N PRO A 396 -8.56 -12.78 -0.91
CA PRO A 396 -9.03 -13.74 0.10
C PRO A 396 -8.46 -15.16 -0.10
N GLU A 397 -8.21 -15.56 -1.34
CA GLU A 397 -7.71 -16.89 -1.71
C GLU A 397 -6.19 -17.03 -1.52
N GLY A 398 -5.44 -15.94 -1.46
CA GLY A 398 -3.99 -15.97 -1.27
C GLY A 398 -3.22 -14.93 -2.09
N LEU A 399 -1.94 -15.21 -2.31
CA LEU A 399 -1.07 -14.41 -3.15
C LEU A 399 -1.54 -14.46 -4.62
N ALA A 400 -1.85 -13.29 -5.18
CA ALA A 400 -2.32 -13.16 -6.57
C ALA A 400 -1.21 -12.72 -7.54
N GLY A 401 -0.13 -12.12 -7.03
CA GLY A 401 1.03 -11.73 -7.83
C GLY A 401 2.05 -10.94 -7.03
N VAL A 402 3.26 -10.83 -7.57
CA VAL A 402 4.34 -10.02 -7.01
C VAL A 402 4.91 -9.13 -8.11
N MET A 403 5.14 -7.86 -7.79
CA MET A 403 5.81 -6.90 -8.66
C MET A 403 7.11 -6.45 -8.01
N ALA A 404 8.21 -6.51 -8.75
CA ALA A 404 9.45 -5.91 -8.34
C ALA A 404 9.55 -4.47 -8.86
N MET A 405 10.04 -3.59 -8.00
CA MET A 405 10.45 -2.24 -8.34
C MET A 405 11.92 -2.06 -7.98
N GLN A 406 12.72 -1.47 -8.86
CA GLN A 406 14.12 -1.16 -8.58
C GLN A 406 14.43 0.31 -8.89
N GLU A 407 15.14 0.99 -7.99
CA GLU A 407 15.51 2.40 -8.16
C GLU A 407 16.85 2.71 -7.45
N ARG A 408 17.61 3.70 -7.92
CA ARG A 408 18.84 4.15 -7.25
C ARG A 408 18.57 4.75 -5.86
N ALA A 409 17.36 5.24 -5.63
CA ALA A 409 16.93 5.77 -4.35
C ALA A 409 16.70 4.62 -3.36
N ARG A 410 17.20 4.77 -2.12
CA ARG A 410 16.94 3.80 -1.03
C ARG A 410 15.44 3.58 -0.80
N LYS A 411 14.65 4.65 -0.93
CA LYS A 411 13.19 4.60 -0.85
C LYS A 411 12.59 4.37 -2.24
N VAL A 412 12.40 3.11 -2.59
CA VAL A 412 11.86 2.70 -3.88
C VAL A 412 10.35 3.01 -3.97
N HIS A 413 9.95 3.77 -4.99
CA HIS A 413 8.55 4.04 -5.29
C HIS A 413 8.36 4.21 -6.81
N GLY A 414 7.13 4.34 -7.30
CA GLY A 414 6.90 4.55 -8.73
C GLY A 414 7.36 5.94 -9.19
N SER A 415 8.38 5.99 -10.05
CA SER A 415 8.93 7.19 -10.69
C SER A 415 9.32 6.90 -12.15
N LEU A 416 9.70 7.93 -12.91
CA LEU A 416 10.23 7.77 -14.28
C LEU A 416 11.54 6.98 -14.33
N ASN A 417 12.25 6.88 -13.20
CA ASN A 417 13.52 6.18 -13.08
C ASN A 417 13.38 4.79 -12.45
N THR A 418 12.16 4.39 -12.09
CA THR A 418 11.89 3.12 -11.43
C THR A 418 11.73 2.04 -12.49
N VAL A 419 12.55 1.00 -12.39
CA VAL A 419 12.41 -0.23 -13.16
C VAL A 419 11.29 -1.05 -12.56
N VAL A 420 10.41 -1.56 -13.40
CA VAL A 420 9.30 -2.41 -13.01
C VAL A 420 9.35 -3.73 -13.76
N SER A 421 9.04 -4.79 -13.04
CA SER A 421 8.84 -6.13 -13.58
C SER A 421 7.81 -6.90 -12.76
N ALA A 422 7.07 -7.78 -13.43
CA ALA A 422 6.45 -8.91 -12.76
C ALA A 422 7.54 -9.81 -12.15
N ALA A 423 7.26 -10.34 -10.96
CA ALA A 423 8.14 -11.27 -10.26
C ALA A 423 7.50 -12.67 -10.23
N TYR A 424 8.30 -13.70 -10.51
CA TYR A 424 7.84 -15.09 -10.68
C TYR A 424 8.66 -16.08 -9.87
#